data_AF-A9GGJ3-F1
#
_entry.id   AF-A9GGJ3-F1
#
_cell.length_a   1.000
_cell.length_b   1.000
_cell.length_c   1.000
_cell.angle_alpha   90.00
_cell.angle_beta   90.00
_cell.angle_gamma   90.00
#
_symmetry.space_group_name_H-M   'P 1'
#
loop_
_entity.id
_entity.type
_entity.pdbx_description
1 polymer ?
#
loop_
_entity_poly.entity_id
_entity_poly.type
_entity_poly.pdbx_seq_one_letter_code
_entity_poly.pdbx_strand_id
1 'polypeptide(L)'
;MTGSLDAGAGPHLDGLAGPLREALERSLADRLARCPGAELNVDNAFWGAPEPRDLGEALTRFGPTCVNVVVRIFERIRGIDPTLGLWMQIRYLRNVWCGGSAGFKVVYVEPAAMRERLDRHFAGAGGPRVARDTILGGIEHQRGALLGSLTASMAELFRGGEPLDADSWREVHRPDREAVHLCVGKHEPRPPELDDIHLDWRSPVVGVDEERRRCRYGLLIGVVHWVQARFGLGKPVFPFQCIDDRVAALAGRREAPARWAEFAARWRDARWPLALRGGAGAEEAQTWLRECDELCAAQRADA
;
A
#
# COMPACT_ATOMS: atom_id res chain seq x y z
N MET A 1 8.48 17.78 -29.63
CA MET A 1 7.23 17.18 -29.14
C MET A 1 7.57 15.96 -28.31
N THR A 2 7.65 16.12 -26.99
CA THR A 2 7.90 15.04 -26.04
C THR A 2 6.57 14.38 -25.72
N GLY A 3 6.16 13.40 -26.53
CA GLY A 3 5.04 12.53 -26.16
C GLY A 3 5.40 11.82 -24.85
N SER A 4 4.48 11.82 -23.89
CA SER A 4 4.64 11.00 -22.68
C SER A 4 4.90 9.55 -23.09
N LEU A 5 5.78 8.85 -22.37
CA LEU A 5 6.02 7.40 -22.54
C LEU A 5 4.72 6.58 -22.44
N ASP A 6 3.65 7.17 -21.89
CA ASP A 6 2.38 6.54 -21.59
C ASP A 6 1.26 6.92 -22.57
N ALA A 7 1.55 7.64 -23.66
CA ALA A 7 0.53 8.00 -24.65
C ALA A 7 -0.14 6.75 -25.24
N GLY A 8 -1.34 6.43 -24.75
CA GLY A 8 -2.12 5.25 -25.15
C GLY A 8 -1.80 3.95 -24.40
N ALA A 9 -0.90 3.95 -23.42
CA ALA A 9 -0.47 2.75 -22.69
C ALA A 9 -0.81 2.87 -21.19
N GLY A 10 -2.09 2.99 -20.86
CA GLY A 10 -2.61 2.90 -19.49
C GLY A 10 -3.09 1.48 -19.14
N PRO A 11 -3.45 1.18 -17.88
CA PRO A 11 -3.93 -0.14 -17.52
C PRO A 11 -5.26 -0.48 -18.18
N HIS A 12 -5.35 -1.69 -18.76
CA HIS A 12 -6.63 -2.27 -19.14
C HIS A 12 -7.41 -2.64 -17.87
N LEU A 13 -8.55 -1.98 -17.66
CA LEU A 13 -9.33 -2.13 -16.42
C LEU A 13 -9.90 -3.55 -16.23
N ASP A 14 -9.96 -4.36 -17.28
CA ASP A 14 -10.49 -5.74 -17.25
C ASP A 14 -9.67 -6.68 -16.35
N GLY A 15 -8.41 -6.34 -16.04
CA GLY A 15 -7.58 -7.11 -15.12
C GLY A 15 -7.85 -6.82 -13.64
N LEU A 16 -8.65 -5.79 -13.30
CA LEU A 16 -8.99 -5.48 -11.91
C LEU A 16 -10.17 -6.34 -11.42
N ALA A 17 -10.04 -6.87 -10.21
CA ALA A 17 -11.17 -7.53 -9.54
C ALA A 17 -12.35 -6.54 -9.37
N GLY A 18 -13.57 -6.99 -9.68
CA GLY A 18 -14.78 -6.15 -9.67
C GLY A 18 -14.95 -5.28 -8.43
N PRO A 19 -14.89 -5.84 -7.20
CA PRO A 19 -15.03 -5.05 -5.96
C PRO A 19 -13.93 -4.00 -5.75
N LEU A 20 -12.70 -4.27 -6.22
CA LEU A 20 -11.61 -3.31 -6.19
C LEU A 20 -11.86 -2.19 -7.21
N ARG A 21 -12.22 -2.57 -8.44
CA ARG A 21 -12.56 -1.62 -9.50
C ARG A 21 -13.69 -0.68 -9.07
N GLU A 22 -14.76 -1.21 -8.51
CA GLU A 22 -15.90 -0.43 -8.03
C GLU A 22 -15.49 0.59 -6.95
N ALA A 23 -14.63 0.19 -6.01
CA ALA A 23 -14.14 1.10 -4.97
C ALA A 23 -13.31 2.26 -5.54
N LEU A 24 -12.48 1.98 -6.55
CA LEU A 24 -11.70 3.00 -7.26
C LEU A 24 -12.58 3.91 -8.12
N GLU A 25 -13.53 3.33 -8.88
CA GLU A 25 -14.49 4.08 -9.70
C GLU A 25 -15.33 5.01 -8.84
N ARG A 26 -15.88 4.53 -7.72
CA ARG A 26 -16.62 5.34 -6.76
C ARG A 26 -15.77 6.46 -6.16
N SER A 27 -14.53 6.16 -5.76
CA SER A 27 -13.62 7.15 -5.18
C SER A 27 -13.33 8.29 -6.17
N LEU A 28 -13.08 7.95 -7.43
CA LEU A 28 -12.85 8.93 -8.50
C LEU A 28 -14.11 9.70 -8.88
N ALA A 29 -15.25 9.02 -9.04
CA ALA A 29 -16.50 9.65 -9.42
C ALA A 29 -16.92 10.72 -8.42
N ASP A 30 -16.87 10.40 -7.12
CA ASP A 30 -17.24 11.34 -6.06
C ASP A 30 -16.23 12.51 -5.95
N ARG A 31 -14.95 12.26 -6.23
CA ARG A 31 -13.93 13.32 -6.32
C ARG A 31 -14.24 14.31 -7.46
N LEU A 32 -14.50 13.79 -8.66
CA LEU A 32 -14.83 14.59 -9.86
C LEU A 32 -16.15 15.37 -9.68
N ALA A 33 -17.12 14.74 -9.02
CA ALA A 33 -18.40 15.38 -8.67
C ALA A 33 -18.29 16.39 -7.53
N ARG A 34 -17.11 16.55 -6.91
CA ARG A 34 -16.87 17.42 -5.74
C ARG A 34 -17.82 17.11 -4.58
N CYS A 35 -18.11 15.83 -4.36
CA CYS A 35 -18.94 15.40 -3.23
C CYS A 35 -18.26 15.76 -1.90
N PRO A 36 -19.01 16.17 -0.86
CA PRO A 36 -18.44 16.48 0.45
C PRO A 36 -17.67 15.29 1.04
N GLY A 37 -16.45 15.53 1.51
CA GLY A 37 -15.59 14.51 2.13
C GLY A 37 -14.77 13.67 1.13
N ALA A 38 -14.97 13.87 -0.18
CA ALA A 38 -14.25 13.20 -1.25
C ALA A 38 -12.99 13.97 -1.70
N GLU A 39 -12.59 15.03 -0.99
CA GLU A 39 -11.57 15.98 -1.44
C GLU A 39 -10.16 15.39 -1.52
N LEU A 40 -9.94 14.24 -0.89
CA LEU A 40 -8.66 13.53 -0.88
C LEU A 40 -8.74 12.20 -1.61
N ASN A 41 -9.87 11.88 -2.23
CA ASN A 41 -10.06 10.61 -2.93
C ASN A 41 -9.15 10.56 -4.16
N VAL A 42 -8.47 9.43 -4.34
CA VAL A 42 -7.50 9.16 -5.42
C VAL A 42 -6.49 10.30 -5.66
N ASP A 43 -6.04 10.95 -4.58
CA ASP A 43 -5.36 12.26 -4.63
C ASP A 43 -4.12 12.29 -5.53
N ASN A 44 -3.35 11.19 -5.60
CA ASN A 44 -2.16 11.12 -6.47
C ASN A 44 -2.49 11.41 -7.94
N ALA A 45 -3.71 11.09 -8.41
CA ALA A 45 -4.13 11.35 -9.78
C ALA A 45 -4.42 12.84 -10.05
N PHE A 46 -4.52 13.66 -9.01
CA PHE A 46 -4.86 15.09 -9.06
C PHE A 46 -3.65 16.00 -8.78
N TRP A 47 -2.46 15.46 -8.51
CA TRP A 47 -1.24 16.26 -8.31
C TRP A 47 -0.75 16.99 -9.57
N GLY A 48 -1.34 16.70 -10.73
CA GLY A 48 -1.12 17.41 -11.99
C GLY A 48 -2.43 17.90 -12.61
N ALA A 49 -2.35 18.93 -13.45
CA ALA A 49 -3.46 19.45 -14.24
C ALA A 49 -3.36 19.00 -15.71
N PRO A 50 -4.49 18.78 -16.42
CA PRO A 50 -5.88 18.85 -15.94
C PRO A 50 -6.29 17.66 -15.05
N GLU A 51 -7.49 17.67 -14.46
CA GLU A 51 -8.07 16.52 -13.73
C GLU A 51 -8.15 15.26 -14.64
N PRO A 52 -8.01 14.03 -14.11
CA PRO A 52 -8.11 12.82 -14.92
C PRO A 52 -9.53 12.63 -15.47
N ARG A 53 -9.66 12.20 -16.72
CA ARG A 53 -10.98 12.05 -17.39
C ARG A 53 -11.74 10.80 -16.94
N ASP A 54 -11.01 9.74 -16.64
CA ASP A 54 -11.55 8.43 -16.28
C ASP A 54 -10.59 7.67 -15.35
N LEU A 55 -11.02 6.47 -14.93
CA LEU A 55 -10.21 5.63 -14.05
C LEU A 55 -8.91 5.18 -14.71
N GLY A 56 -8.91 4.92 -16.03
CA GLY A 56 -7.70 4.51 -16.75
C GLY A 56 -6.62 5.59 -16.69
N GLU A 57 -7.00 6.85 -16.89
CA GLU A 57 -6.10 7.99 -16.75
C GLU A 57 -5.65 8.19 -15.31
N ALA A 58 -6.56 8.06 -14.32
CA ALA A 58 -6.20 8.17 -12.91
C ALA A 58 -5.16 7.11 -12.48
N LEU A 59 -5.36 5.84 -12.90
CA LEU A 59 -4.42 4.75 -12.60
C LEU A 59 -3.11 4.88 -13.38
N THR A 60 -3.14 5.45 -14.59
CA THR A 60 -1.91 5.79 -15.32
C THR A 60 -1.07 6.78 -14.51
N ARG A 61 -1.70 7.81 -13.93
CA ARG A 61 -1.03 8.81 -13.07
C ARG A 61 -0.55 8.23 -11.73
N PHE A 62 -1.23 7.22 -11.19
CA PHE A 62 -0.73 6.47 -10.03
C PHE A 62 0.59 5.76 -10.34
N GLY A 63 0.75 5.28 -11.57
CA GLY A 63 1.85 4.45 -12.00
C GLY A 63 1.67 2.97 -11.58
N PRO A 64 2.38 2.05 -12.26
CA PRO A 64 2.22 0.61 -12.04
C PRO A 64 2.56 0.17 -10.61
N THR A 65 3.53 0.81 -9.95
CA THR A 65 3.88 0.51 -8.54
C THR A 65 2.71 0.72 -7.60
N CYS A 66 2.05 1.89 -7.67
CA CYS A 66 0.93 2.22 -6.80
C CYS A 66 -0.28 1.33 -7.10
N VAL A 67 -0.56 1.05 -8.37
CA VAL A 67 -1.61 0.09 -8.76
C VAL A 67 -1.33 -1.29 -8.16
N ASN A 68 -0.09 -1.77 -8.26
CA ASN A 68 0.31 -3.05 -7.70
C ASN A 68 0.14 -3.11 -6.17
N VAL A 69 0.48 -2.04 -5.45
CA VAL A 69 0.26 -1.94 -3.99
C VAL A 69 -1.22 -2.09 -3.63
N VAL A 70 -2.11 -1.37 -4.33
CA VAL A 70 -3.56 -1.45 -4.08
C VAL A 70 -4.08 -2.86 -4.34
N VAL A 71 -3.67 -3.49 -5.45
CA VAL A 71 -4.07 -4.87 -5.79
C VAL A 71 -3.57 -5.86 -4.73
N ARG A 72 -2.32 -5.74 -4.29
CA ARG A 72 -1.76 -6.62 -3.25
C ARG A 72 -2.53 -6.52 -1.94
N ILE A 73 -2.83 -5.31 -1.48
CA ILE A 73 -3.62 -5.10 -0.27
C ILE A 73 -5.02 -5.71 -0.43
N PHE A 74 -5.68 -5.51 -1.57
CA PHE A 74 -6.96 -6.14 -1.87
C PHE A 74 -6.88 -7.68 -1.79
N GLU A 75 -5.88 -8.28 -2.41
CA GLU A 75 -5.69 -9.74 -2.40
C GLU A 75 -5.47 -10.29 -0.98
N ARG A 76 -4.73 -9.57 -0.14
CA ARG A 76 -4.49 -9.95 1.26
C ARG A 76 -5.74 -9.81 2.11
N ILE A 77 -6.49 -8.71 1.96
CA ILE A 77 -7.79 -8.54 2.63
C ILE A 77 -8.74 -9.66 2.20
N ARG A 78 -8.78 -10.03 0.92
CA ARG A 78 -9.56 -11.17 0.43
C ARG A 78 -9.10 -12.50 1.03
N GLY A 79 -7.81 -12.66 1.28
CA GLY A 79 -7.26 -13.83 1.99
C GLY A 79 -7.69 -13.91 3.46
N ILE A 80 -7.85 -12.77 4.13
CA ILE A 80 -8.34 -12.66 5.52
C ILE A 80 -9.87 -12.85 5.57
N ASP A 81 -10.59 -12.20 4.66
CA ASP A 81 -12.03 -12.21 4.54
C ASP A 81 -12.47 -12.51 3.09
N PRO A 82 -12.66 -13.81 2.75
CA PRO A 82 -13.10 -14.21 1.42
C PRO A 82 -14.49 -13.68 1.03
N THR A 83 -15.32 -13.29 2.00
CA THR A 83 -16.64 -12.69 1.74
C THR A 83 -16.56 -11.22 1.37
N LEU A 84 -15.37 -10.62 1.48
CA LEU A 84 -15.09 -9.21 1.24
C LEU A 84 -15.87 -8.25 2.14
N GLY A 85 -16.37 -8.74 3.29
CA GLY A 85 -17.06 -7.92 4.28
C GLY A 85 -16.19 -6.81 4.86
N LEU A 86 -14.88 -7.03 5.05
CA LEU A 86 -13.90 -5.99 5.40
C LEU A 86 -13.73 -4.97 4.27
N TRP A 87 -13.59 -5.44 3.02
CA TRP A 87 -13.42 -4.56 1.86
C TRP A 87 -14.65 -3.66 1.64
N MET A 88 -15.85 -4.20 1.84
CA MET A 88 -17.11 -3.45 1.76
C MET A 88 -17.21 -2.31 2.77
N GLN A 89 -16.43 -2.32 3.86
CA GLN A 89 -16.37 -1.19 4.79
C GLN A 89 -15.50 -0.04 4.25
N ILE A 90 -14.77 -0.20 3.15
CA ILE A 90 -13.97 0.87 2.55
C ILE A 90 -14.88 1.67 1.62
N ARG A 91 -15.26 2.86 2.07
CA ARG A 91 -16.04 3.81 1.27
C ARG A 91 -15.19 4.40 0.16
N TYR A 92 -14.02 4.95 0.51
CA TYR A 92 -13.12 5.61 -0.43
C TYR A 92 -11.66 5.23 -0.23
N LEU A 93 -10.91 5.21 -1.33
CA LEU A 93 -9.46 5.20 -1.35
C LEU A 93 -8.98 6.64 -1.59
N ARG A 94 -8.08 7.11 -0.74
CA ARG A 94 -7.55 8.48 -0.78
C ARG A 94 -6.23 8.56 -1.55
N ASN A 95 -5.11 8.72 -0.86
CA ASN A 95 -3.80 8.74 -1.50
C ASN A 95 -3.09 7.40 -1.26
N VAL A 96 -2.38 6.92 -2.29
CA VAL A 96 -1.46 5.80 -2.25
C VAL A 96 -0.05 6.33 -1.97
N TRP A 97 0.74 5.60 -1.19
CA TRP A 97 2.17 5.88 -0.98
C TRP A 97 3.01 4.62 -1.13
N CYS A 98 4.29 4.80 -1.49
CA CYS A 98 5.30 3.75 -1.55
C CYS A 98 6.60 4.27 -0.94
N GLY A 99 7.14 3.57 0.07
CA GLY A 99 8.34 3.99 0.80
C GLY A 99 8.76 2.98 1.87
N GLY A 100 8.95 3.44 3.11
CA GLY A 100 9.23 2.57 4.26
C GLY A 100 8.11 1.57 4.58
N SER A 101 6.89 1.91 4.20
CA SER A 101 5.73 1.03 4.01
C SER A 101 5.08 1.39 2.66
N ALA A 102 4.08 0.63 2.22
CA ALA A 102 3.23 1.08 1.11
C ALA A 102 1.77 0.75 1.37
N GLY A 103 0.91 1.70 1.06
CA GLY A 103 -0.51 1.53 1.28
C GLY A 103 -1.31 2.71 0.79
N PHE A 104 -2.51 2.85 1.32
CA PHE A 104 -3.38 3.96 1.00
C PHE A 104 -4.20 4.41 2.19
N LYS A 105 -4.47 5.72 2.23
CA LYS A 105 -5.40 6.30 3.20
C LYS A 105 -6.82 5.94 2.77
N VAL A 106 -7.72 5.75 3.73
CA VAL A 106 -9.08 5.28 3.46
C VAL A 106 -10.13 6.12 4.16
N VAL A 107 -11.36 6.00 3.69
CA VAL A 107 -12.55 6.38 4.44
C VAL A 107 -13.36 5.13 4.68
N TYR A 108 -13.64 4.80 5.94
CA TYR A 108 -14.54 3.70 6.27
C TYR A 108 -16.01 4.16 6.19
N VAL A 109 -16.89 3.28 5.71
CA VAL A 109 -18.35 3.49 5.71
C VAL A 109 -18.83 3.64 7.16
N GLU A 110 -18.50 2.66 7.98
CA GLU A 110 -18.82 2.64 9.40
C GLU A 110 -17.62 2.12 10.20
N PRO A 111 -16.79 3.02 10.77
CA PRO A 111 -15.58 2.65 11.49
C PRO A 111 -15.83 1.65 12.63
N ALA A 112 -16.94 1.78 13.35
CA ALA A 112 -17.30 0.83 14.40
C ALA A 112 -17.53 -0.58 13.87
N ALA A 113 -18.24 -0.72 12.75
CA ALA A 113 -18.47 -2.01 12.09
C ALA A 113 -17.17 -2.60 11.51
N MET A 114 -16.25 -1.76 11.00
CA MET A 114 -14.91 -2.20 10.59
C MET A 114 -14.15 -2.82 11.76
N ARG A 115 -14.11 -2.15 12.92
CA ARG A 115 -13.45 -2.67 14.13
C ARG A 115 -14.04 -4.00 14.60
N GLU A 116 -15.37 -4.08 14.65
CA GLU A 116 -16.06 -5.32 15.06
C GLU A 116 -15.76 -6.48 14.10
N ARG A 117 -15.73 -6.23 12.79
CA ARG A 117 -15.36 -7.24 11.78
C ARG A 117 -13.91 -7.70 11.97
N LEU A 118 -12.97 -6.77 12.14
CA LEU A 118 -11.57 -7.10 12.38
C LEU A 118 -11.39 -7.94 13.64
N ASP A 119 -12.06 -7.59 14.73
CA ASP A 119 -12.02 -8.40 15.96
C ASP A 119 -12.59 -9.80 15.76
N ARG A 120 -13.62 -9.97 14.93
CA ARG A 120 -14.17 -11.31 14.60
C ARG A 120 -13.18 -12.18 13.83
N HIS A 121 -12.33 -11.60 12.97
CA HIS A 121 -11.28 -12.35 12.26
C HIS A 121 -10.12 -12.81 13.16
N PHE A 122 -10.05 -12.34 14.41
CA PHE A 122 -9.22 -12.96 15.44
C PHE A 122 -9.82 -14.29 15.93
N ALA A 123 -11.13 -14.31 16.19
CA ALA A 123 -11.83 -15.42 16.85
C ALA A 123 -12.45 -16.43 15.85
N GLY A 124 -12.01 -16.40 14.59
CA GLY A 124 -12.56 -17.25 13.53
C GLY A 124 -12.23 -18.74 13.71
N ALA A 125 -13.08 -19.61 13.18
CA ALA A 125 -12.92 -21.07 13.25
C ALA A 125 -11.62 -21.60 12.58
N GLY A 126 -10.95 -20.78 11.77
CA GLY A 126 -9.66 -21.09 11.13
C GLY A 126 -8.44 -20.56 11.89
N GLY A 127 -8.61 -20.12 13.15
CA GLY A 127 -7.58 -19.43 13.93
C GLY A 127 -7.49 -17.93 13.62
N PRO A 128 -6.63 -17.20 14.35
CA PRO A 128 -6.49 -15.75 14.21
C PRO A 128 -5.89 -15.40 12.85
N ARG A 129 -6.62 -14.61 12.05
CA ARG A 129 -6.15 -14.07 10.77
C ARG A 129 -5.61 -12.66 10.89
N VAL A 130 -6.20 -11.88 11.78
CA VAL A 130 -5.70 -10.57 12.19
C VAL A 130 -5.72 -10.50 13.71
N ALA A 131 -4.80 -9.74 14.30
CA ALA A 131 -4.75 -9.46 15.73
C ALA A 131 -4.59 -7.97 15.97
N ARG A 132 -5.18 -7.49 17.06
CA ARG A 132 -5.17 -6.07 17.39
C ARG A 132 -3.83 -5.69 18.01
N ASP A 133 -3.32 -4.53 17.64
CA ASP A 133 -2.05 -4.03 18.15
C ASP A 133 -2.18 -3.57 19.62
N THR A 134 -1.02 -3.52 20.28
CA THR A 134 -0.82 -2.79 21.54
C THR A 134 -0.34 -1.36 21.22
N ILE A 135 -0.19 -0.49 22.22
CA ILE A 135 0.40 0.85 22.05
C ILE A 135 1.72 0.80 21.24
N LEU A 136 2.62 -0.14 21.57
CA LEU A 136 3.91 -0.27 20.89
C LEU A 136 3.77 -0.64 19.42
N GLY A 137 2.75 -1.43 19.08
CA GLY A 137 2.48 -1.86 17.71
C GLY A 137 1.78 -0.82 16.86
N GLY A 138 0.92 0.01 17.47
CA GLY A 138 0.15 1.02 16.76
C GLY A 138 0.79 2.42 16.76
N ILE A 139 2.01 2.56 17.26
CA ILE A 139 2.61 3.86 17.60
C ILE A 139 2.82 4.77 16.39
N GLU A 140 3.13 4.22 15.22
CA GLU A 140 3.26 4.98 13.96
C GLU A 140 1.93 5.55 13.44
N HIS A 141 0.77 5.06 13.94
CA HIS A 141 -0.56 5.51 13.53
C HIS A 141 -1.28 6.33 14.62
N GLN A 142 -0.53 6.95 15.53
CA GLN A 142 -1.06 7.86 16.54
C GLN A 142 -0.74 9.32 16.19
N ARG A 143 -1.52 10.28 16.72
CA ARG A 143 -1.24 11.70 16.52
C ARG A 143 0.10 12.05 17.20
N GLY A 144 0.97 12.75 16.47
CA GLY A 144 2.24 13.25 17.02
C GLY A 144 3.26 12.17 17.42
N ALA A 145 3.39 11.12 16.59
CA ALA A 145 4.22 9.92 16.77
C ALA A 145 5.44 10.02 17.72
N LEU A 146 5.56 8.99 18.56
CA LEU A 146 6.53 8.73 19.64
C LEU A 146 6.43 9.61 20.90
N LEU A 147 6.53 10.94 20.78
CA LEU A 147 6.64 11.81 21.98
C LEU A 147 5.33 11.97 22.75
N GLY A 148 4.18 12.02 22.05
CA GLY A 148 2.87 12.13 22.70
C GLY A 148 2.34 10.82 23.32
N SER A 149 2.81 9.66 22.83
CA SER A 149 2.42 8.33 23.32
C SER A 149 3.34 7.82 24.43
N LEU A 150 4.61 8.24 24.46
CA LEU A 150 5.55 7.90 25.54
C LEU A 150 5.32 8.70 26.84
N THR A 151 4.67 9.87 26.78
CA THR A 151 4.34 10.68 27.97
C THR A 151 3.18 10.10 28.79
N ALA A 152 2.38 9.22 28.20
CA ALA A 152 1.36 8.44 28.89
C ALA A 152 1.98 7.14 29.43
N SER A 153 2.46 7.19 30.68
CA SER A 153 2.86 6.05 31.52
C SER A 153 3.65 4.93 30.80
N MET A 154 4.97 4.92 30.97
CA MET A 154 5.83 3.78 30.58
C MET A 154 5.30 2.41 31.05
N ALA A 155 4.56 2.36 32.16
CA ALA A 155 3.97 1.12 32.65
C ALA A 155 2.86 0.56 31.73
N GLU A 156 2.10 1.40 31.03
CA GLU A 156 1.09 0.93 30.06
C GLU A 156 1.71 0.42 28.76
N LEU A 157 2.82 1.04 28.34
CA LEU A 157 3.63 0.55 27.22
C LEU A 157 4.13 -0.88 27.48
N PHE A 158 4.62 -1.19 28.68
CA PHE A 158 5.09 -2.53 29.03
C PHE A 158 3.96 -3.55 29.33
N ARG A 159 2.74 -3.08 29.64
CA ARG A 159 1.58 -3.95 29.92
C ARG A 159 0.70 -4.22 28.70
N GLY A 160 1.06 -3.69 27.54
CA GLY A 160 0.29 -3.87 26.32
C GLY A 160 -1.01 -3.07 26.32
N GLY A 161 -0.95 -1.81 26.78
CA GLY A 161 -2.09 -0.89 26.75
C GLY A 161 -2.65 -0.66 25.35
N GLU A 162 -3.76 0.09 25.29
CA GLU A 162 -4.44 0.38 24.03
C GLU A 162 -3.95 1.69 23.39
N PRO A 163 -3.79 1.72 22.05
CA PRO A 163 -3.48 2.97 21.36
C PRO A 163 -4.55 4.05 21.59
N LEU A 164 -4.16 5.33 21.58
CA LEU A 164 -5.04 6.45 21.97
C LEU A 164 -5.94 6.95 20.83
N ASP A 165 -5.39 7.14 19.64
CA ASP A 165 -6.04 7.85 18.55
C ASP A 165 -6.64 6.91 17.50
N ALA A 166 -5.99 5.78 17.24
CA ALA A 166 -6.42 4.79 16.25
C ALA A 166 -6.21 3.38 16.78
N ASP A 167 -7.26 2.55 16.69
CA ASP A 167 -7.05 1.11 16.82
C ASP A 167 -6.41 0.60 15.53
N SER A 168 -5.54 -0.40 15.65
CA SER A 168 -4.95 -1.04 14.50
C SER A 168 -4.85 -2.55 14.65
N TRP A 169 -4.88 -3.25 13.51
CA TRP A 169 -4.84 -4.70 13.41
C TRP A 169 -3.85 -5.12 12.35
N ARG A 170 -3.04 -6.14 12.66
CA ARG A 170 -2.10 -6.72 11.72
C ARG A 170 -2.53 -8.12 11.33
N GLU A 171 -2.28 -8.46 10.08
CA GLU A 171 -2.33 -9.84 9.60
C GLU A 171 -1.41 -10.72 10.43
N VAL A 172 -1.97 -11.78 11.00
CA VAL A 172 -1.22 -12.82 11.70
C VAL A 172 -0.60 -13.71 10.64
N HIS A 173 0.61 -13.35 10.24
CA HIS A 173 1.40 -14.10 9.28
C HIS A 173 2.75 -14.55 9.88
N ARG A 174 3.58 -15.24 9.10
CA ARG A 174 4.93 -15.60 9.53
C ARG A 174 5.74 -14.31 9.74
N PRO A 175 6.58 -14.23 10.80
CA PRO A 175 7.49 -13.11 11.00
C PRO A 175 8.35 -12.86 9.75
N ASP A 176 8.79 -11.60 9.56
CA ASP A 176 9.64 -11.15 8.44
C ASP A 176 9.04 -11.35 7.04
N ARG A 177 7.76 -11.68 6.94
CA ARG A 177 7.00 -11.62 5.70
C ARG A 177 6.23 -10.32 5.62
N GLU A 178 5.89 -9.98 4.39
CA GLU A 178 4.94 -8.91 4.17
C GLU A 178 3.62 -9.24 4.88
N ALA A 179 3.00 -8.26 5.51
CA ALA A 179 1.72 -8.38 6.21
C ALA A 179 0.87 -7.13 5.97
N VAL A 180 -0.46 -7.26 5.94
CA VAL A 180 -1.34 -6.09 5.94
C VAL A 180 -1.58 -5.56 7.34
N HIS A 181 -1.53 -4.24 7.50
CA HIS A 181 -1.86 -3.48 8.70
C HIS A 181 -3.05 -2.57 8.39
N LEU A 182 -4.07 -2.64 9.23
CA LEU A 182 -5.33 -1.91 9.08
C LEU A 182 -5.50 -0.98 10.27
N CYS A 183 -5.68 0.32 10.01
CA CYS A 183 -5.78 1.36 11.03
C CYS A 183 -7.14 2.04 10.94
N VAL A 184 -7.79 2.23 12.09
CA VAL A 184 -9.12 2.84 12.21
C VAL A 184 -9.12 3.85 13.35
N GLY A 185 -9.30 5.13 13.02
CA GLY A 185 -9.38 6.24 13.97
C GLY A 185 -10.55 6.09 14.96
N LYS A 186 -10.33 6.50 16.21
CA LYS A 186 -11.30 6.38 17.31
C LYS A 186 -12.24 7.57 17.43
N HIS A 187 -11.72 8.78 17.29
CA HIS A 187 -12.42 10.01 17.70
C HIS A 187 -12.75 10.94 16.55
N GLU A 188 -13.96 11.49 16.56
CA GLU A 188 -14.38 12.54 15.63
C GLU A 188 -13.96 13.94 16.14
N PRO A 189 -13.59 14.88 15.24
CA PRO A 189 -13.36 14.67 13.82
C PRO A 189 -12.09 13.80 13.60
N ARG A 190 -12.20 12.77 12.77
CA ARG A 190 -11.07 11.88 12.44
C ARG A 190 -10.15 12.50 11.39
N PRO A 191 -8.87 12.74 11.71
CA PRO A 191 -7.89 13.18 10.74
C PRO A 191 -7.64 12.08 9.69
N PRO A 192 -7.48 12.44 8.40
CA PRO A 192 -7.21 11.48 7.33
C PRO A 192 -6.03 10.55 7.57
N GLU A 193 -5.03 10.99 8.33
CA GLU A 193 -3.82 10.22 8.59
C GLU A 193 -4.02 9.02 9.50
N LEU A 194 -5.13 8.94 10.25
CA LEU A 194 -5.41 7.83 11.18
C LEU A 194 -6.13 6.64 10.54
N ASP A 195 -6.79 6.86 9.40
CA ASP A 195 -7.53 5.84 8.66
C ASP A 195 -6.70 5.39 7.46
N ASP A 196 -6.04 4.24 7.58
CA ASP A 196 -5.18 3.73 6.53
C ASP A 196 -5.05 2.21 6.52
N ILE A 197 -4.66 1.69 5.36
CA ILE A 197 -4.37 0.28 5.16
C ILE A 197 -3.06 0.19 4.38
N HIS A 198 -2.11 -0.58 4.90
CA HIS A 198 -0.80 -0.67 4.26
C HIS A 198 -0.12 -2.01 4.49
N LEU A 199 0.96 -2.22 3.75
CA LEU A 199 1.83 -3.36 3.81
C LEU A 199 3.04 -3.02 4.68
N ASP A 200 3.25 -3.82 5.71
CA ASP A 200 4.53 -3.93 6.37
C ASP A 200 5.41 -4.84 5.55
N TRP A 201 6.58 -4.37 5.11
CA TRP A 201 7.50 -5.23 4.36
C TRP A 201 8.06 -6.37 5.20
N ARG A 202 8.18 -6.13 6.52
CA ARG A 202 8.55 -7.11 7.53
C ARG A 202 7.67 -6.89 8.74
N SER A 203 6.75 -7.82 8.98
CA SER A 203 5.90 -7.75 10.16
C SER A 203 6.74 -7.81 11.45
N PRO A 204 6.56 -6.86 12.38
CA PRO A 204 7.22 -6.87 13.69
C PRO A 204 6.58 -7.84 14.70
N VAL A 205 5.49 -8.51 14.31
CA VAL A 205 4.71 -9.38 15.17
C VAL A 205 5.44 -10.71 15.34
N VAL A 206 5.83 -11.03 16.58
CA VAL A 206 6.52 -12.30 16.91
C VAL A 206 5.56 -13.40 17.34
N GLY A 207 4.28 -13.05 17.52
CA GLY A 207 3.22 -13.99 17.89
C GLY A 207 1.96 -13.26 18.32
N VAL A 208 1.04 -14.02 18.92
CA VAL A 208 -0.25 -13.51 19.40
C VAL A 208 -0.41 -13.87 20.88
N ASP A 209 -0.95 -12.95 21.67
CA ASP A 209 -1.44 -13.18 23.02
C ASP A 209 -2.92 -13.53 22.88
N GLU A 210 -3.24 -14.82 23.00
CA GLU A 210 -4.61 -15.33 22.82
C GLU A 210 -5.57 -14.85 23.91
N GLU A 211 -5.08 -14.71 25.14
CA GLU A 211 -5.87 -14.25 26.28
C GLU A 211 -6.30 -12.80 26.08
N ARG A 212 -5.38 -11.94 25.64
CA ARG A 212 -5.66 -10.52 25.39
C ARG A 212 -6.18 -10.23 23.99
N ARG A 213 -6.09 -11.20 23.10
CA ARG A 213 -6.40 -11.10 21.67
C ARG A 213 -5.57 -10.03 20.96
N ARG A 214 -4.28 -9.96 21.28
CA ARG A 214 -3.34 -8.91 20.81
C ARG A 214 -2.12 -9.46 20.10
N CYS A 215 -1.53 -8.64 19.25
CA CYS A 215 -0.18 -8.85 18.72
C CYS A 215 0.85 -8.85 19.86
N ARG A 216 1.83 -9.75 19.79
CA ARG A 216 3.03 -9.75 20.64
C ARG A 216 4.20 -9.18 19.86
N TYR A 217 4.97 -8.32 20.52
CA TYR A 217 6.17 -7.69 19.96
C TYR A 217 7.39 -8.07 20.79
N GLY A 218 8.55 -8.18 20.13
CA GLY A 218 9.82 -8.12 20.84
C GLY A 218 10.07 -6.70 21.34
N LEU A 219 10.67 -6.56 22.53
CA LEU A 219 10.84 -5.27 23.22
C LEU A 219 11.46 -4.16 22.35
N LEU A 220 12.44 -4.51 21.52
CA LEU A 220 13.12 -3.59 20.61
C LEU A 220 12.54 -3.59 19.18
N ILE A 221 11.75 -4.61 18.83
CA ILE A 221 11.28 -4.83 17.45
C ILE A 221 10.26 -3.77 17.05
N GLY A 222 9.34 -3.39 17.94
CA GLY A 222 8.36 -2.33 17.66
C GLY A 222 9.02 -0.97 17.38
N VAL A 223 10.05 -0.61 18.17
CA VAL A 223 10.81 0.64 17.96
C VAL A 223 11.62 0.57 16.66
N VAL A 224 12.27 -0.56 16.37
CA VAL A 224 12.99 -0.77 15.11
C VAL A 224 12.05 -0.67 13.92
N HIS A 225 10.85 -1.25 14.00
CA HIS A 225 9.84 -1.16 12.96
C HIS A 225 9.36 0.28 12.73
N TRP A 226 9.12 1.03 13.80
CA TRP A 226 8.82 2.47 13.70
C TRP A 226 9.93 3.23 12.97
N VAL A 227 11.21 2.98 13.28
CA VAL A 227 12.35 3.58 12.57
C VAL A 227 12.38 3.15 11.10
N GLN A 228 12.12 1.87 10.79
CA GLN A 228 12.05 1.36 9.43
C GLN A 228 10.96 2.06 8.61
N ALA A 229 9.75 2.14 9.16
CA ALA A 229 8.62 2.83 8.53
C ALA A 229 8.92 4.32 8.32
N ARG A 230 9.48 4.99 9.34
CA ARG A 230 9.72 6.44 9.33
C ARG A 230 10.84 6.87 8.37
N PHE A 231 11.92 6.10 8.31
CA PHE A 231 13.15 6.45 7.57
C PHE A 231 13.36 5.61 6.31
N GLY A 232 12.48 4.66 6.01
CA GLY A 232 12.57 3.82 4.82
C GLY A 232 13.66 2.75 4.89
N LEU A 233 14.12 2.38 6.09
CA LEU A 233 15.15 1.35 6.26
C LEU A 233 14.56 -0.03 5.92
N GLY A 234 15.23 -0.76 5.03
CA GLY A 234 14.80 -2.11 4.64
C GLY A 234 13.62 -2.15 3.67
N LYS A 235 13.21 -1.02 3.07
CA LYS A 235 12.22 -1.01 1.99
C LYS A 235 12.66 -1.93 0.84
N PRO A 236 11.74 -2.70 0.23
CA PRO A 236 12.07 -3.55 -0.90
C PRO A 236 12.43 -2.72 -2.12
N VAL A 237 13.04 -3.38 -3.09
CA VAL A 237 13.13 -2.83 -4.44
C VAL A 237 11.74 -2.85 -5.06
N PHE A 238 11.29 -1.72 -5.60
CA PHE A 238 10.04 -1.60 -6.35
C PHE A 238 10.34 -1.79 -7.84
N PRO A 239 10.22 -3.01 -8.40
CA PRO A 239 10.74 -3.29 -9.74
C PRO A 239 10.09 -2.41 -10.80
N PHE A 240 8.78 -2.16 -10.70
CA PHE A 240 8.05 -1.27 -11.61
C PHE A 240 8.65 0.13 -11.65
N GLN A 241 8.80 0.77 -10.49
CA GLN A 241 9.39 2.11 -10.38
C GLN A 241 10.84 2.13 -10.87
N CYS A 242 11.67 1.16 -10.47
CA CYS A 242 13.06 1.12 -10.87
C CYS A 242 13.24 0.95 -12.39
N ILE A 243 12.42 0.11 -13.03
CA ILE A 243 12.47 -0.05 -14.49
C ILE A 243 11.98 1.23 -15.18
N ASP A 244 10.84 1.79 -14.76
CA ASP A 244 10.29 3.03 -15.35
C ASP A 244 11.29 4.20 -15.23
N ASP A 245 11.93 4.38 -14.07
CA ASP A 245 12.95 5.42 -13.85
C ASP A 245 14.15 5.25 -14.80
N ARG A 246 14.60 4.01 -15.02
CA ARG A 246 15.71 3.70 -15.95
C ARG A 246 15.31 3.91 -17.42
N VAL A 247 14.12 3.48 -17.80
CA VAL A 247 13.54 3.72 -19.13
C VAL A 247 13.45 5.22 -19.40
N ALA A 248 12.92 6.00 -18.45
CA ALA A 248 12.83 7.46 -18.55
C ALA A 248 14.20 8.13 -18.66
N ALA A 249 15.18 7.73 -17.82
CA ALA A 249 16.54 8.29 -17.84
C ALA A 249 17.27 8.08 -19.17
N LEU A 250 16.91 7.02 -19.92
CA LEU A 250 17.54 6.65 -21.19
C LEU A 250 16.73 7.06 -22.42
N ALA A 251 15.48 7.50 -22.27
CA ALA A 251 14.56 7.85 -23.36
C ALA A 251 15.02 9.04 -24.24
N GLY A 252 16.00 9.83 -23.78
CA GLY A 252 16.54 11.00 -24.51
C GLY A 252 17.88 10.76 -25.21
N ARG A 253 18.47 9.56 -25.12
CA ARG A 253 19.78 9.29 -25.72
C ARG A 253 19.62 8.95 -27.21
N ARG A 254 20.31 9.70 -28.08
CA ARG A 254 20.23 9.56 -29.56
C ARG A 254 20.66 8.19 -30.08
N GLU A 255 21.45 7.44 -29.31
CA GLU A 255 22.03 6.14 -29.68
C GLU A 255 21.72 5.08 -28.62
N ALA A 256 20.47 4.98 -28.15
CA ALA A 256 20.10 3.82 -27.35
C ALA A 256 20.24 2.55 -28.22
N PRO A 257 21.02 1.54 -27.79
CA PRO A 257 21.16 0.29 -28.55
C PRO A 257 19.81 -0.33 -28.87
N ALA A 258 19.66 -0.96 -30.04
CA ALA A 258 18.39 -1.56 -30.48
C ALA A 258 17.73 -2.45 -29.41
N ARG A 259 18.54 -3.21 -28.66
CA ARG A 259 18.08 -4.06 -27.55
C ARG A 259 17.40 -3.28 -26.42
N TRP A 260 17.83 -2.05 -26.14
CA TRP A 260 17.20 -1.20 -25.13
C TRP A 260 15.84 -0.67 -25.60
N ALA A 261 15.76 -0.21 -26.85
CA ALA A 261 14.51 0.24 -27.43
C ALA A 261 13.46 -0.89 -27.46
N GLU A 262 13.88 -2.09 -27.83
CA GLU A 262 13.05 -3.30 -27.79
C GLU A 262 12.59 -3.63 -26.36
N PHE A 263 13.50 -3.62 -25.37
CA PHE A 263 13.15 -3.82 -23.97
C PHE A 263 12.12 -2.79 -23.49
N ALA A 264 12.35 -1.50 -23.75
CA ALA A 264 11.46 -0.43 -23.32
C ALA A 264 10.05 -0.55 -23.95
N ALA A 265 9.96 -0.98 -25.21
CA ALA A 265 8.69 -1.25 -25.86
C ALA A 265 7.95 -2.43 -25.20
N ARG A 266 8.61 -3.58 -25.01
CA ARG A 266 8.02 -4.74 -24.33
C ARG A 266 7.60 -4.43 -22.89
N TRP A 267 8.41 -3.66 -22.17
CA TRP A 267 8.10 -3.25 -20.80
C TRP A 267 6.86 -2.37 -20.72
N ARG A 268 6.71 -1.41 -21.64
CA ARG A 268 5.53 -0.53 -21.71
C ARG A 268 4.23 -1.33 -21.76
N ASP A 269 4.23 -2.41 -22.53
CA ASP A 269 3.07 -3.29 -22.72
C ASP A 269 2.88 -4.26 -21.53
N ALA A 270 3.97 -4.79 -20.98
CA ALA A 270 3.92 -5.79 -19.92
C ALA A 270 3.60 -5.24 -18.53
N ARG A 271 4.05 -4.02 -18.20
CA ARG A 271 4.03 -3.50 -16.82
C ARG A 271 2.63 -3.39 -16.22
N TRP A 272 1.61 -3.07 -17.03
CA TRP A 272 0.25 -2.91 -16.51
C TRP A 272 -0.43 -4.26 -16.22
N PRO A 273 -0.46 -5.23 -17.14
CA PRO A 273 -0.89 -6.59 -16.81
C PRO A 273 -0.17 -7.19 -15.59
N LEU A 274 1.14 -6.92 -15.46
CA LEU A 274 1.92 -7.34 -14.29
C LEU A 274 1.46 -6.62 -13.02
N ALA A 275 1.32 -5.30 -13.03
CA ALA A 275 0.87 -4.55 -11.86
C ALA A 275 -0.49 -5.05 -11.33
N LEU A 276 -1.40 -5.41 -12.23
CA LEU A 276 -2.74 -5.93 -11.94
C LEU A 276 -2.76 -7.36 -11.35
N ARG A 277 -1.65 -8.09 -11.42
CA ARG A 277 -1.49 -9.44 -10.83
C ARG A 277 -0.94 -9.43 -9.40
N GLY A 278 -0.90 -8.27 -8.76
CA GLY A 278 -0.53 -8.15 -7.34
C GLY A 278 0.82 -8.78 -7.02
N GLY A 279 0.86 -9.69 -6.05
CA GLY A 279 2.10 -10.30 -5.57
C GLY A 279 2.85 -11.06 -6.69
N ALA A 280 2.13 -11.87 -7.46
CA ALA A 280 2.71 -12.66 -8.55
C ALA A 280 3.29 -11.77 -9.66
N GLY A 281 2.64 -10.64 -9.94
CA GLY A 281 3.14 -9.65 -10.88
C GLY A 281 4.40 -8.94 -10.41
N ALA A 282 4.49 -8.63 -9.12
CA ALA A 282 5.69 -8.03 -8.52
C ALA A 282 6.89 -9.00 -8.55
N GLU A 283 6.66 -10.30 -8.29
CA GLU A 283 7.69 -11.34 -8.39
C GLU A 283 8.20 -11.48 -9.82
N GLU A 284 7.30 -11.51 -10.81
CA GLU A 284 7.69 -11.60 -12.21
C GLU A 284 8.43 -10.34 -12.67
N ALA A 285 8.01 -9.15 -12.24
CA ALA A 285 8.70 -7.89 -12.53
C ALA A 285 10.13 -7.83 -11.98
N GLN A 286 10.50 -8.63 -10.97
CA GLN A 286 11.90 -8.75 -10.54
C GLN A 286 12.79 -9.40 -11.64
N THR A 287 12.22 -10.28 -12.46
CA THR A 287 12.94 -10.86 -13.61
C THR A 287 13.19 -9.80 -14.68
N TRP A 288 12.19 -8.98 -14.97
CA TRP A 288 12.32 -7.83 -15.87
C TRP A 288 13.37 -6.83 -15.36
N LEU A 289 13.42 -6.62 -14.04
CA LEU A 289 14.41 -5.73 -13.43
C LEU A 289 15.84 -6.24 -13.63
N ARG A 290 16.06 -7.56 -13.50
CA ARG A 290 17.37 -8.17 -13.77
C ARG A 290 17.80 -7.98 -15.22
N GLU A 291 16.91 -8.23 -16.18
CA GLU A 291 17.18 -7.98 -17.60
C GLU A 291 17.51 -6.50 -17.85
N CYS A 292 16.74 -5.58 -17.23
CA CYS A 292 17.00 -4.15 -17.30
C CYS A 292 18.40 -3.79 -16.78
N ASP A 293 18.80 -4.36 -15.64
CA ASP A 293 20.12 -4.15 -15.04
C ASP A 293 21.26 -4.65 -15.93
N GLU A 294 21.11 -5.82 -16.56
CA GLU A 294 22.07 -6.36 -17.52
C GLU A 294 22.24 -5.44 -18.74
N LEU A 295 21.14 -4.94 -19.30
CA LEU A 295 21.18 -4.01 -20.42
C LEU A 295 21.81 -2.67 -20.04
N CYS A 296 21.52 -2.15 -18.85
CA CYS A 296 22.16 -0.93 -18.33
C CYS A 296 23.66 -1.12 -18.03
N ALA A 297 24.10 -2.33 -17.68
CA ALA A 297 25.51 -2.64 -17.46
C ALA A 297 26.27 -2.72 -18.80
N ALA A 298 25.71 -3.40 -19.80
CA ALA A 298 26.30 -3.50 -21.14
C ALA A 298 26.54 -2.12 -21.77
N GLN A 299 25.57 -1.21 -21.67
CA GLN A 299 25.71 0.17 -22.16
C GLN A 299 26.84 0.96 -21.50
N ARG A 300 27.19 0.64 -20.25
CA ARG A 300 28.29 1.31 -19.54
C ARG A 300 29.66 0.72 -19.89
N ALA A 301 29.70 -0.53 -20.36
CA ALA A 301 30.94 -1.16 -20.81
C ALA A 301 31.33 -0.70 -22.23
N ASP A 302 30.34 -0.29 -23.04
CA ASP A 302 30.53 0.19 -24.42
C ASP A 302 30.79 1.72 -24.52
N ALA A 303 30.78 2.45 -23.40
CA ALA A 303 30.95 3.91 -23.32
C ALA A 303 32.31 4.30 -22.73
#